data_AF-A0A2T0AM94-F1
#
_entry.id   AF-A0A2T0AM94-F1
#
_cell.length_a   1.000
_cell.length_b   1.000
_cell.length_c   1.000
_cell.angle_alpha   90.00
_cell.angle_beta   90.00
_cell.angle_gamma   90.00
#
_symmetry.space_group_name_H-M   'P 1'
#
loop_
_entity.id
_entity.type
_entity.pdbx_description
1 polymer ?
#
loop_
_entity_poly.entity_id
_entity_poly.type
_entity_poly.pdbx_seq_one_letter_code
_entity_poly.pdbx_strand_id
1 'polypeptide(L)'
;MSEGINLKFEEALQQLEGIVRALEGENLTLEEALERYQEGVKLVRLCRQRLQEVEGKLQAIFVQEGEVVLKEISLSGGEGNGN
;
A
#
# COMPACT_ATOMS: atom_id res chain seq x y z
N MET A 1 13.72 -9.58 -13.91
CA MET A 1 13.29 -10.02 -12.56
C MET A 1 12.19 -9.08 -12.03
N SER A 2 11.06 -8.98 -12.73
CA SER A 2 10.03 -7.96 -12.45
C SER A 2 8.68 -8.58 -12.06
N GLU A 3 8.44 -9.84 -12.39
CA GLU A 3 7.16 -10.53 -12.19
C GLU A 3 6.88 -10.85 -10.71
N GLY A 4 7.90 -11.21 -9.93
CA GLY A 4 7.71 -11.59 -8.52
C GLY A 4 7.32 -10.45 -7.57
N ILE A 5 7.51 -9.19 -7.98
CA ILE A 5 7.10 -8.01 -7.19
C ILE A 5 5.63 -7.70 -7.44
N ASN A 6 5.17 -7.88 -8.69
CA ASN A 6 3.80 -7.59 -9.09
C ASN A 6 2.82 -8.58 -8.44
N LEU A 7 3.13 -9.88 -8.52
CA LEU A 7 2.37 -10.94 -7.83
C LEU A 7 2.19 -10.65 -6.34
N LYS A 8 3.25 -10.24 -5.63
CA LYS A 8 3.18 -9.93 -4.20
C LYS A 8 2.34 -8.69 -3.87
N PHE A 9 2.27 -7.72 -4.78
CA PHE A 9 1.42 -6.55 -4.61
C PHE A 9 -0.05 -6.91 -4.85
N GLU A 10 -0.35 -7.61 -5.94
CA GLU A 10 -1.70 -8.08 -6.26
C GLU A 10 -2.26 -8.99 -5.17
N GLU A 11 -1.46 -9.95 -4.66
CA GLU A 11 -1.86 -10.82 -3.56
C GLU A 11 -2.14 -10.04 -2.27
N ALA A 12 -1.34 -9.02 -1.96
CA ALA A 12 -1.56 -8.19 -0.78
C ALA A 12 -2.80 -7.31 -0.91
N LEU A 13 -3.07 -6.80 -2.12
CA LEU A 13 -4.26 -6.03 -2.44
C LEU A 13 -5.52 -6.90 -2.33
N GLN A 14 -5.48 -8.11 -2.88
CA GLN A 14 -6.60 -9.04 -2.85
C GLN A 14 -6.96 -9.46 -1.41
N GLN A 15 -5.95 -9.68 -0.56
CA GLN A 15 -6.15 -9.94 0.86
C GLN A 15 -6.75 -8.73 1.58
N LEU A 16 -6.30 -7.51 1.26
CA LEU A 16 -6.86 -6.28 1.83
C LEU A 16 -8.33 -6.10 1.46
N GLU A 17 -8.72 -6.36 0.20
CA GLU A 17 -10.13 -6.34 -0.21
C GLU A 17 -10.97 -7.37 0.55
N GLY A 18 -10.42 -8.57 0.79
CA GLY A 18 -11.07 -9.59 1.61
C GLY A 18 -11.29 -9.14 3.06
N ILE A 19 -10.29 -8.47 3.64
CA ILE A 19 -10.39 -7.90 4.99
C ILE A 19 -11.45 -6.80 5.04
N VAL A 20 -11.49 -5.90 4.06
CA VAL A 20 -12.50 -4.83 4.00
C VAL A 20 -13.91 -5.43 3.94
N ARG A 21 -14.14 -6.42 3.06
CA ARG A 21 -15.43 -7.12 2.99
C ARG A 21 -15.81 -7.81 4.29
N ALA A 22 -14.83 -8.36 5.00
CA ALA A 22 -15.08 -8.99 6.29
C ALA A 22 -15.42 -7.97 7.39
N LEU A 23 -14.80 -6.79 7.35
CA LEU A 23 -15.09 -5.67 8.26
C LEU A 23 -16.48 -5.07 8.02
N GLU A 24 -17.02 -5.18 6.79
CA GLU A 24 -18.38 -4.77 6.44
C GLU A 24 -19.47 -5.76 6.89
N GLY A 25 -19.08 -6.93 7.43
CA GLY A 25 -20.02 -7.97 7.86
C GLY A 25 -20.75 -7.62 9.16
N GLU A 26 -22.07 -7.83 9.20
CA GLU A 26 -22.94 -7.51 10.35
C GLU A 26 -22.69 -8.36 11.61
N ASN A 27 -21.98 -9.48 11.50
CA ASN A 27 -21.77 -10.45 12.59
C ASN A 27 -20.33 -10.47 13.14
N LEU A 28 -19.53 -9.44 12.87
CA LEU A 28 -18.15 -9.38 13.31
C LEU A 28 -18.08 -8.95 14.79
N THR A 29 -17.41 -9.75 15.62
CA THR A 29 -17.13 -9.32 17.00
C THR A 29 -16.10 -8.20 17.02
N LEU A 30 -16.07 -7.42 18.11
CA LEU A 30 -15.09 -6.33 18.26
C LEU A 30 -13.64 -6.84 18.18
N GLU A 31 -13.37 -8.01 18.75
CA GLU A 31 -12.05 -8.63 18.76
C GLU A 31 -11.63 -9.06 17.33
N GLU A 32 -12.54 -9.68 16.58
CA GLU A 32 -12.30 -10.03 15.17
C GLU A 32 -12.12 -8.79 14.29
N ALA A 33 -12.91 -7.73 14.54
CA ALA A 33 -12.77 -6.45 13.85
C ALA A 33 -11.39 -5.84 14.09
N LEU A 34 -10.90 -5.91 15.34
CA LEU A 34 -9.59 -5.40 15.71
C LEU A 34 -8.46 -6.19 15.03
N GLU A 35 -8.57 -7.51 15.01
CA GLU A 35 -7.59 -8.40 14.38
C GLU A 35 -7.51 -8.13 12.87
N ARG A 36 -8.67 -8.10 12.19
CA ARG A 36 -8.78 -7.81 10.76
C ARG A 36 -8.28 -6.42 10.41
N TYR A 37 -8.57 -5.43 11.24
CA TYR A 37 -8.03 -4.09 11.06
C TYR A 37 -6.50 -4.04 11.15
N GLN A 38 -5.91 -4.70 12.15
CA GLN A 38 -4.45 -4.76 12.28
C GLN A 38 -3.79 -5.45 11.09
N GLU A 39 -4.40 -6.52 10.59
CA GLU A 39 -3.94 -7.23 9.40
C GLU A 39 -4.05 -6.34 8.14
N GLY A 40 -5.16 -5.63 7.97
CA GLY A 40 -5.34 -4.66 6.89
C GLY A 40 -4.29 -3.55 6.91
N VAL A 41 -3.97 -2.99 8.09
CA VAL A 41 -2.92 -1.97 8.23
C VAL A 41 -1.54 -2.51 7.81
N LYS A 42 -1.22 -3.78 8.13
CA LYS A 42 0.04 -4.41 7.70
C LYS A 42 0.10 -4.55 6.17
N LEU A 43 -1.00 -4.98 5.53
CA LEU A 43 -1.08 -5.11 4.08
C LEU A 43 -0.97 -3.76 3.38
N VAL A 44 -1.64 -2.72 3.87
CA VAL A 44 -1.52 -1.35 3.32
C VAL A 44 -0.07 -0.86 3.37
N ARG A 45 0.64 -1.10 4.48
CA ARG A 45 2.07 -0.75 4.59
C ARG A 45 2.92 -1.50 3.59
N LEU A 46 2.66 -2.80 3.40
CA LEU A 46 3.35 -3.61 2.41
C LEU A 46 3.13 -3.07 0.99
N CYS A 47 1.89 -2.78 0.62
CA CYS A 47 1.54 -2.22 -0.68
C CYS A 47 2.25 -0.88 -0.94
N ARG A 48 2.25 0.03 0.06
CA ARG A 48 2.98 1.30 -0.03
C ARG A 48 4.47 1.11 -0.24
N GLN A 49 5.10 0.20 0.52
CA GLN A 49 6.53 -0.07 0.39
C GLN A 49 6.88 -0.63 -1.00
N ARG A 50 6.00 -1.46 -1.58
CA ARG A 50 6.19 -1.97 -2.95
C ARG A 50 6.08 -0.87 -4.00
N LEU A 51 5.09 0.01 -3.87
CA LEU A 51 4.96 1.17 -4.76
C LEU A 51 6.21 2.06 -4.68
N GLN A 52 6.70 2.37 -3.48
CA GLN A 52 7.92 3.15 -3.28
C GLN A 52 9.16 2.48 -3.91
N GLU A 53 9.29 1.15 -3.82
CA GLU A 53 10.39 0.43 -4.46
C GLU A 53 10.34 0.55 -6.00
N VAL A 54 9.14 0.53 -6.58
CA VAL A 54 8.94 0.72 -8.03
C VAL A 54 9.20 2.18 -8.42
N GLU A 55 8.69 3.15 -7.66
CA GLU A 55 8.93 4.58 -7.89
C GLU A 55 10.43 4.91 -7.83
N GLY A 56 11.16 4.37 -6.85
CA GLY A 56 12.62 4.54 -6.76
C GLY A 56 13.37 3.95 -7.94
N LYS A 57 12.95 2.78 -8.44
CA LYS A 57 13.52 2.18 -9.66
C LYS A 57 13.22 3.02 -10.90
N LEU A 58 12.01 3.57 -11.02
CA LEU A 58 11.65 4.48 -12.10
C LEU A 58 12.49 5.76 -12.07
N GLN A 59 12.65 6.39 -10.90
CA GLN A 59 13.51 7.57 -10.74
C GLN A 59 14.96 7.29 -11.17
N ALA A 60 15.52 6.13 -10.81
CA ALA A 60 16.88 5.76 -11.21
C ALA A 60 17.04 5.61 -12.73
N ILE A 61 16.00 5.18 -13.45
CA ILE A 61 15.99 5.09 -14.92
C ILE A 61 15.91 6.49 -15.53
N PHE A 62 15.01 7.36 -15.05
CA PHE A 62 14.89 8.74 -15.55
C PHE A 62 16.17 9.57 -15.36
N VAL A 63 16.93 9.34 -14.29
CA VAL A 63 18.23 10.00 -14.07
C VAL A 63 19.29 9.59 -15.12
N GLN A 64 19.18 8.41 -15.73
CA GLN A 64 20.10 7.97 -16.79
C GLN A 64 19.82 8.62 -18.16
N GLU A 65 18.59 9.07 -18.42
CA GLU A 65 18.18 9.72 -19.68
C GLU A 65 18.23 11.27 -19.65
N GLY A 66 18.71 11.87 -18.56
CA GLY A 66 19.23 13.25 -18.58
C GLY A 66 18.20 14.39 -18.45
N GLU A 67 16.92 14.13 -18.21
CA GLU A 67 15.96 15.20 -17.87
C GLU A 67 14.96 14.74 -16.79
N VAL A 68 15.14 15.24 -15.57
CA VAL A 68 14.30 14.89 -14.42
C VAL A 68 13.14 15.88 -14.32
N VAL A 69 11.96 15.51 -14.81
CA VAL A 69 10.71 16.22 -14.50
C VAL A 69 9.95 15.45 -13.42
N LEU A 70 10.22 15.78 -12.15
CA LEU A 70 9.38 15.33 -11.05
C LEU A 70 8.17 16.27 -10.96
N LYS A 71 7.01 15.81 -11.46
CA LYS A 71 5.75 16.48 -11.13
C LYS A 71 5.36 16.07 -9.71
N GLU A 72 5.35 17.03 -8.80
CA GLU A 72 4.91 16.87 -7.42
C GLU A 72 3.57 16.12 -7.36
N ILE A 73 3.61 14.84 -7.00
CA ILE A 73 2.42 14.13 -6.56
C ILE A 73 2.26 14.49 -5.09
N SER A 74 1.46 15.52 -4.82
CA SER A 74 0.98 15.83 -3.48
C SER A 74 0.07 14.69 -3.00
N LEU A 75 0.66 13.61 -2.48
CA LEU A 75 -0.05 12.70 -1.59
C LEU A 75 -0.11 13.35 -0.22
N SER A 76 -1.09 14.25 -0.05
CA SER A 76 -1.56 14.71 1.26
C SER A 76 -2.06 13.50 2.05
N GLY A 77 -1.14 12.81 2.71
CA GLY A 77 -1.39 11.68 3.59
C GLY A 77 -0.49 11.75 4.81
N GLY A 78 -0.38 12.94 5.40
CA GLY A 78 0.37 13.20 6.62
C GLY A 78 -0.54 13.58 7.78
N GLU A 79 -0.64 12.66 8.75
CA GLU A 79 -0.56 12.95 10.19
C GLU A 79 -1.71 13.71 10.85
N GLY A 80 -2.77 12.98 11.20
CA GLY A 80 -3.63 13.32 12.34
C GLY A 80 -3.04 12.75 13.63
N ASN A 81 -1.98 13.37 14.16
CA ASN A 81 -1.66 13.25 15.58
C ASN A 81 -2.53 14.26 16.35
N GLY A 82 -3.38 13.79 17.25
CA GLY A 82 -4.36 14.61 17.95
C GLY A 82 -4.63 14.14 19.37
N ASN A 83 -3.68 14.49 20.25
CA ASN A 83 -3.74 14.59 21.72
C ASN A 83 -4.05 13.35 22.56
#